data_AF-A0A553NPQ5-F1
#
_entry.id   AF-A0A553NPQ5-F1
#
_cell.length_a   1.000
_cell.length_b   1.000
_cell.length_c   1.000
_cell.angle_alpha   90.00
_cell.angle_beta   90.00
_cell.angle_gamma   90.00
#
_symmetry.space_group_name_H-M   'P 1'
#
loop_
_entity.id
_entity.type
_entity.pdbx_description
1 polymer ?
#
loop_
_entity_poly.entity_id
_entity_poly.type
_entity_poly.pdbx_seq_one_letter_code
_entity_poly.pdbx_strand_id
1 'polypeptide(L)'
;MRDVSANPAHEWRSGNDLNKLYDSATPNPTGSLSGPWFDMPEHVNITASKSKTTHLVCRIKNLGNQTVSWLRHSDTHLLTTGLYTFTPERRFSAIHRSSSEDWVLEIRNVQLEDQGIYECQVSTTPVRSQLIALHVAEPVITMQGGPELHIKFGSRINISCEISNFPKPITYIVWYKDDKPLLESDRILISLGKSKEEQSTSTSTTTIPVESQSEKFSMPMDGTSSSLSSSSSKVTQILGQNPTSGTEAANNQGQGSNGGRNRSKRKMLVTSSLLVKMARSSDTGNYKCASEAGESKPTSIHVITGETRAGLQVNKAAPRLSGCVLITGVLALIITRCGSNWPRLNDPLFQ
;
A
#
# COMPACT_ATOMS: atom_id res chain seq x y z
N MET A 1 38.75 -25.57 -70.64
CA MET A 1 37.59 -24.78 -71.09
C MET A 1 36.56 -24.74 -69.97
N ARG A 2 35.95 -23.58 -69.73
CA ARG A 2 34.89 -23.30 -68.73
C ARG A 2 35.30 -23.41 -67.26
N ASP A 3 35.47 -22.25 -66.65
CA ASP A 3 35.32 -21.99 -65.21
C ASP A 3 33.87 -22.21 -64.76
N VAL A 4 33.68 -22.40 -63.44
CA VAL A 4 32.50 -21.92 -62.71
C VAL A 4 32.98 -21.31 -61.38
N SER A 5 32.41 -20.16 -61.03
CA SER A 5 32.77 -19.36 -59.84
C SER A 5 32.20 -19.93 -58.52
N ALA A 6 32.71 -19.41 -57.40
CA ALA A 6 32.21 -19.67 -56.06
C ALA A 6 30.88 -18.92 -55.72
N ASN A 7 30.32 -19.32 -54.57
CA ASN A 7 29.38 -18.67 -53.61
C ASN A 7 29.19 -17.13 -53.71
N PRO A 8 28.11 -16.50 -53.16
CA PRO A 8 27.29 -17.01 -52.03
C PRO A 8 25.77 -16.70 -52.00
N ALA A 9 25.04 -17.35 -51.07
CA ALA A 9 23.93 -16.73 -50.32
C ALA A 9 23.55 -17.52 -49.04
N HIS A 10 23.41 -16.83 -47.90
CA HIS A 10 22.56 -17.30 -46.80
C HIS A 10 21.17 -16.70 -47.01
N GLU A 11 20.12 -17.51 -47.19
CA GLU A 11 18.74 -17.02 -47.22
C GLU A 11 18.00 -17.42 -45.94
N TRP A 12 17.81 -16.44 -45.04
CA TRP A 12 16.93 -16.61 -43.88
C TRP A 12 15.47 -16.62 -44.33
N ARG A 13 14.71 -17.66 -43.97
CA ARG A 13 13.24 -17.66 -44.08
C ARG A 13 12.59 -18.01 -42.75
N SER A 14 11.53 -17.26 -42.47
CA SER A 14 10.72 -17.27 -41.24
C SER A 14 10.37 -18.70 -40.79
N GLY A 15 10.37 -19.04 -39.50
CA GLY A 15 9.97 -18.16 -38.40
C GLY A 15 8.46 -18.28 -38.13
N ASN A 16 7.90 -19.50 -38.18
CA ASN A 16 6.50 -19.77 -37.85
C ASN A 16 6.19 -21.21 -37.36
N ASP A 17 7.17 -22.13 -37.30
CA ASP A 17 6.92 -23.56 -36.99
C ASP A 17 7.12 -23.95 -35.52
N LEU A 18 7.66 -23.07 -34.66
CA LEU A 18 7.81 -23.35 -33.22
C LEU A 18 6.47 -23.65 -32.53
N ASN A 19 5.38 -23.02 -32.96
CA ASN A 19 4.05 -23.22 -32.36
C ASN A 19 3.46 -24.61 -32.70
N LYS A 20 3.89 -25.27 -33.80
CA LYS A 20 3.34 -26.57 -34.23
C LYS A 20 3.85 -27.77 -33.44
N LEU A 21 4.80 -27.58 -32.53
CA LEU A 21 5.26 -28.60 -31.59
C LEU A 21 4.55 -28.55 -30.23
N TYR A 22 3.71 -27.54 -29.98
CA TYR A 22 3.01 -27.35 -28.70
C TYR A 22 1.57 -27.90 -28.70
N ASP A 23 0.85 -27.77 -29.82
CA ASP A 23 -0.58 -28.11 -29.94
C ASP A 23 -0.88 -29.62 -30.08
N SER A 24 -0.45 -30.46 -29.12
CA SER A 24 -0.79 -31.90 -29.12
C SER A 24 -0.99 -32.54 -27.73
N ALA A 25 -1.82 -31.91 -26.90
CA ALA A 25 -2.32 -32.49 -25.64
C ALA A 25 -3.86 -32.53 -25.59
N THR A 26 -4.49 -33.20 -26.56
CA THR A 26 -5.95 -33.42 -26.57
C THR A 26 -6.39 -34.37 -25.44
N PRO A 27 -7.55 -34.15 -24.81
CA PRO A 27 -8.05 -35.03 -23.75
C PRO A 27 -8.54 -36.36 -24.34
N ASN A 28 -7.89 -37.46 -23.96
CA ASN A 28 -8.30 -38.80 -24.37
C ASN A 28 -9.53 -39.28 -23.56
N PRO A 29 -10.68 -39.62 -24.20
CA PRO A 29 -11.91 -40.04 -23.51
C PRO A 29 -11.87 -41.47 -22.93
N THR A 30 -10.70 -42.04 -22.61
CA THR A 30 -10.54 -43.44 -22.16
C THR A 30 -9.66 -43.65 -20.91
N GLY A 31 -10.08 -43.07 -19.79
CA GLY A 31 -10.04 -43.74 -18.47
C GLY A 31 -8.69 -44.14 -17.82
N SER A 32 -7.52 -43.78 -18.36
CA SER A 32 -6.22 -44.11 -17.74
C SER A 32 -5.18 -42.99 -17.94
N LEU A 33 -4.76 -42.36 -16.84
CA LEU A 33 -3.77 -41.27 -16.81
C LEU A 33 -2.40 -41.77 -16.33
N SER A 34 -1.62 -42.38 -17.22
CA SER A 34 -0.25 -42.83 -16.92
C SER A 34 0.78 -41.70 -17.06
N GLY A 35 0.84 -40.79 -16.08
CA GLY A 35 1.86 -39.74 -15.99
C GLY A 35 1.41 -38.55 -15.14
N PRO A 36 2.31 -37.57 -14.89
CA PRO A 36 1.98 -36.38 -14.11
C PRO A 36 1.13 -35.37 -14.87
N TRP A 37 0.29 -34.64 -14.14
CA TRP A 37 -0.49 -33.50 -14.66
C TRP A 37 -0.65 -32.39 -13.60
N PHE A 38 -0.88 -31.17 -14.07
CA PHE A 38 -1.12 -30.01 -13.21
C PHE A 38 -2.60 -29.94 -12.78
N ASP A 39 -2.84 -29.66 -11.50
CA ASP A 39 -4.18 -29.46 -10.92
C ASP A 39 -4.49 -27.95 -10.78
N MET A 40 -4.08 -27.19 -11.81
CA MET A 40 -4.16 -25.73 -11.92
C MET A 40 -4.34 -25.34 -13.40
N PRO A 41 -4.88 -24.14 -13.72
CA PRO A 41 -4.93 -23.64 -15.09
C PRO A 41 -3.54 -23.31 -15.63
N GLU A 42 -3.26 -23.65 -16.89
CA GLU A 42 -1.95 -23.50 -17.58
C GLU A 42 -1.30 -22.10 -17.47
N HIS A 43 -2.11 -21.07 -17.26
CA HIS A 43 -1.66 -19.71 -16.94
C HIS A 43 -2.32 -19.20 -15.64
N VAL A 44 -1.54 -19.03 -14.58
CA VAL A 44 -2.01 -18.49 -13.30
C VAL A 44 -1.53 -17.04 -13.14
N ASN A 45 -2.43 -16.12 -12.79
CA ASN A 45 -2.09 -14.73 -12.45
C ASN A 45 -2.07 -14.56 -10.94
N ILE A 46 -0.92 -14.18 -10.36
CA ILE A 46 -0.75 -13.96 -8.91
C ILE A 46 -0.29 -12.52 -8.68
N THR A 47 -0.93 -11.79 -7.75
CA THR A 47 -0.47 -10.46 -7.34
C THR A 47 0.07 -10.49 -5.92
N ALA A 48 1.37 -10.25 -5.75
CA ALA A 48 2.04 -10.15 -4.47
C ALA A 48 2.08 -8.70 -3.94
N SER A 49 2.24 -8.54 -2.62
CA SER A 49 2.55 -7.25 -2.01
C SER A 49 4.07 -7.08 -1.91
N LYS A 50 4.58 -5.91 -2.32
CA LYS A 50 5.99 -5.51 -2.12
C LYS A 50 6.42 -5.65 -0.65
N SER A 51 7.66 -6.05 -0.43
CA SER A 51 8.28 -6.27 0.89
C SER A 51 7.57 -7.29 1.81
N LYS A 52 6.68 -8.13 1.26
CA LYS A 52 6.15 -9.32 1.93
C LYS A 52 6.75 -10.59 1.29
N THR A 53 6.50 -11.75 1.89
CA THR A 53 6.77 -13.04 1.25
C THR A 53 5.57 -13.43 0.38
N THR A 54 5.82 -13.92 -0.84
CA THR A 54 4.80 -14.57 -1.67
C THR A 54 5.15 -16.04 -1.92
N HIS A 55 4.15 -16.80 -2.35
CA HIS A 55 4.25 -18.22 -2.62
C HIS A 55 3.62 -18.50 -3.99
N LEU A 56 4.41 -18.94 -4.96
CA LEU A 56 3.88 -19.42 -6.24
C LEU A 56 3.62 -20.92 -6.12
N VAL A 57 2.37 -21.34 -6.25
CA VAL A 57 1.95 -22.73 -6.01
C VAL A 57 1.79 -23.46 -7.34
N CYS A 58 2.48 -24.59 -7.47
CA CYS A 58 2.38 -25.52 -8.58
C CYS A 58 1.93 -26.88 -8.04
N ARG A 59 0.66 -27.26 -8.28
CA ARG A 59 0.11 -28.54 -7.82
C ARG A 59 0.23 -29.58 -8.92
N ILE A 60 0.95 -30.67 -8.64
CA ILE A 60 1.22 -31.75 -9.61
C ILE A 60 0.73 -33.07 -9.05
N LYS A 61 -0.30 -33.64 -9.68
CA LYS A 61 -0.78 -34.99 -9.40
C LYS A 61 0.15 -36.02 -10.05
N ASN A 62 0.26 -37.19 -9.45
CA ASN A 62 0.92 -38.37 -10.04
C ASN A 62 2.37 -38.10 -10.51
N LEU A 63 3.16 -37.37 -9.70
CA LEU A 63 4.54 -36.99 -10.02
C LEU A 63 5.48 -38.19 -10.28
N GLY A 64 5.25 -39.32 -9.59
CA GLY A 64 6.10 -40.51 -9.71
C GLY A 64 7.54 -40.23 -9.26
N ASN A 65 8.50 -40.60 -10.10
CA ASN A 65 9.94 -40.38 -9.92
C ASN A 65 10.45 -39.07 -10.57
N GLN A 66 9.55 -38.21 -11.08
CA GLN A 66 9.91 -37.01 -11.82
C GLN A 66 10.30 -35.86 -10.88
N THR A 67 11.19 -34.98 -11.33
CA THR A 67 11.57 -33.78 -10.58
C THR A 67 10.79 -32.56 -11.04
N VAL A 68 10.59 -31.63 -10.11
CA VAL A 68 9.97 -30.32 -10.35
C VAL A 68 11.06 -29.25 -10.29
N SER A 69 11.10 -28.36 -11.27
CA SER A 69 12.00 -27.21 -11.33
C SER A 69 11.23 -25.90 -11.40
N TRP A 70 11.84 -24.82 -10.92
CA TRP A 70 11.34 -23.45 -11.08
C TRP A 70 12.32 -22.61 -11.89
N LEU A 71 11.83 -21.97 -12.94
CA LEU A 71 12.58 -21.13 -13.88
C LEU A 71 12.01 -19.71 -13.88
N ARG A 72 12.89 -18.69 -13.88
CA ARG A 72 12.51 -17.28 -14.10
C ARG A 72 12.67 -16.94 -15.58
N HIS A 73 11.63 -16.41 -16.24
CA HIS A 73 11.68 -16.14 -17.68
C HIS A 73 12.44 -14.86 -18.05
N SER A 74 12.50 -13.85 -17.17
CA SER A 74 13.11 -12.54 -17.49
C SER A 74 14.61 -12.60 -17.82
N ASP A 75 15.31 -13.61 -17.29
CA ASP A 75 16.74 -13.87 -17.47
C ASP A 75 17.05 -15.36 -17.77
N THR A 76 16.02 -16.18 -18.02
CA THR A 76 16.11 -17.65 -18.21
C THR A 76 16.84 -18.40 -17.09
N HIS A 77 16.81 -17.87 -15.85
CA HIS A 77 17.59 -18.41 -14.74
C HIS A 77 16.86 -19.52 -13.98
N LEU A 78 17.52 -20.67 -13.82
CA LEU A 78 17.03 -21.79 -12.99
C LEU A 78 17.10 -21.41 -11.51
N LEU A 79 15.95 -21.30 -10.85
CA LEU A 79 15.85 -20.94 -9.44
C LEU A 79 16.09 -22.15 -8.55
N THR A 80 15.39 -23.26 -8.82
CA THR A 80 15.39 -24.46 -7.96
C THR A 80 15.12 -25.74 -8.76
N THR A 81 15.59 -26.90 -8.26
CA THR A 81 15.07 -28.23 -8.65
C THR A 81 14.86 -29.08 -7.40
N GLY A 82 13.69 -29.70 -7.29
CA GLY A 82 13.25 -30.36 -6.06
C GLY A 82 13.20 -29.36 -4.90
N LEU A 83 13.96 -29.62 -3.84
CA LEU A 83 14.16 -28.70 -2.71
C LEU A 83 15.48 -27.90 -2.79
N TYR A 84 16.30 -28.12 -3.82
CA TYR A 84 17.60 -27.49 -3.96
C TYR A 84 17.51 -26.16 -4.72
N THR A 85 18.13 -25.10 -4.19
CA THR A 85 18.16 -23.77 -4.82
C THR A 85 19.47 -23.56 -5.57
N PHE A 86 19.38 -23.20 -6.85
CA PHE A 86 20.52 -22.89 -7.72
C PHE A 86 20.84 -21.39 -7.78
N THR A 87 19.84 -20.53 -7.65
CA THR A 87 20.07 -19.07 -7.64
C THR A 87 20.85 -18.64 -6.38
N PRO A 88 21.84 -17.72 -6.50
CA PRO A 88 22.50 -17.12 -5.34
C PRO A 88 21.58 -16.17 -4.56
N GLU A 89 20.43 -15.79 -5.12
CA GLU A 89 19.45 -14.93 -4.45
C GLU A 89 18.74 -15.68 -3.32
N ARG A 90 19.25 -15.54 -2.08
CA ARG A 90 18.72 -16.13 -0.83
C ARG A 90 17.25 -15.78 -0.48
N ARG A 91 16.57 -15.00 -1.33
CA ARG A 91 15.14 -14.68 -1.24
C ARG A 91 14.26 -15.80 -1.81
N PHE A 92 14.78 -16.59 -2.76
CA PHE A 92 14.06 -17.68 -3.41
C PHE A 92 14.36 -19.00 -2.69
N SER A 93 13.33 -19.83 -2.45
CA SER A 93 13.52 -21.22 -2.04
C SER A 93 12.33 -22.09 -2.44
N ALA A 94 12.58 -23.39 -2.64
CA ALA A 94 11.53 -24.36 -2.89
C ALA A 94 11.01 -24.96 -1.57
N ILE A 95 9.68 -24.99 -1.42
CA ILE A 95 8.97 -25.63 -0.31
C ILE A 95 8.09 -26.72 -0.89
N HIS A 96 8.24 -27.93 -0.37
CA HIS A 96 7.38 -29.07 -0.64
C HIS A 96 7.21 -29.89 0.65
N ARG A 97 6.05 -30.51 0.84
CA ARG A 97 5.74 -31.38 1.97
C ARG A 97 5.38 -32.75 1.42
N SER A 98 5.98 -33.82 1.95
CA SER A 98 5.80 -35.19 1.43
C SER A 98 4.35 -35.71 1.43
N SER A 99 3.46 -35.09 2.23
CA SER A 99 2.02 -35.36 2.26
C SER A 99 1.19 -34.42 1.36
N SER A 100 1.80 -33.74 0.38
CA SER A 100 1.21 -32.65 -0.37
C SER A 100 1.68 -32.66 -1.81
N GLU A 101 0.75 -32.51 -2.76
CA GLU A 101 1.06 -32.41 -4.20
C GLU A 101 1.45 -30.99 -4.63
N ASP A 102 1.46 -30.05 -3.67
CA ASP A 102 1.93 -28.68 -3.87
C ASP A 102 3.47 -28.63 -3.83
N TRP A 103 4.04 -28.14 -4.92
CA TRP A 103 5.41 -27.64 -5.01
C TRP A 103 5.34 -26.12 -5.06
N VAL A 104 6.07 -25.45 -4.16
CA VAL A 104 5.88 -24.01 -3.92
C VAL A 104 7.21 -23.29 -4.03
N LEU A 105 7.27 -22.25 -4.86
CA LEU A 105 8.37 -21.28 -4.81
C LEU A 105 8.03 -20.19 -3.79
N GLU A 106 8.76 -20.16 -2.68
CA GLU A 106 8.75 -19.03 -1.76
C GLU A 106 9.66 -17.92 -2.32
N ILE A 107 9.14 -16.70 -2.39
CA ILE A 107 9.91 -15.49 -2.69
C ILE A 107 9.76 -14.54 -1.51
N ARG A 108 10.81 -14.39 -0.71
CA ARG A 108 10.86 -13.52 0.48
C ARG A 108 11.19 -12.09 0.10
N ASN A 109 10.59 -11.12 0.81
CA ASN A 109 10.84 -9.68 0.60
C ASN A 109 10.73 -9.30 -0.90
N VAL A 110 9.54 -9.51 -1.47
CA VAL A 110 9.26 -9.31 -2.91
C VAL A 110 9.54 -7.86 -3.33
N GLN A 111 10.28 -7.69 -4.41
CA GLN A 111 10.63 -6.41 -5.02
C GLN A 111 9.84 -6.19 -6.32
N LEU A 112 9.79 -4.95 -6.81
CA LEU A 112 9.10 -4.62 -8.06
C LEU A 112 9.74 -5.30 -9.28
N GLU A 113 11.04 -5.62 -9.19
CA GLU A 113 11.81 -6.36 -10.21
C GLU A 113 11.49 -7.86 -10.25
N ASP A 114 10.83 -8.43 -9.23
CA ASP A 114 10.31 -9.80 -9.26
C ASP A 114 9.04 -9.92 -10.14
N GLN A 115 8.54 -8.83 -10.71
CA GLN A 115 7.39 -8.88 -11.62
C GLN A 115 7.79 -9.53 -12.96
N GLY A 116 7.22 -10.69 -13.25
CA GLY A 116 7.55 -11.45 -14.47
C GLY A 116 6.80 -12.77 -14.58
N ILE A 117 7.21 -13.59 -15.54
CA ILE A 117 6.71 -14.96 -15.71
C ILE A 117 7.69 -15.92 -15.01
N TYR A 118 7.11 -16.81 -14.21
CA TYR A 118 7.77 -17.95 -13.58
C TYR A 118 7.18 -19.23 -14.15
N GLU A 119 8.03 -20.21 -14.43
CA GLU A 119 7.64 -21.50 -14.96
C GLU A 119 7.93 -22.59 -13.93
N CYS A 120 6.89 -23.36 -13.61
CA CYS A 120 7.03 -24.64 -12.93
C CYS A 120 7.14 -25.73 -14.00
N GLN A 121 8.25 -26.46 -14.03
CA GLN A 121 8.58 -27.46 -15.04
C GLN A 121 8.69 -28.85 -14.41
N VAL A 122 8.13 -29.87 -15.07
CA VAL A 122 8.27 -31.28 -14.68
C VAL A 122 9.17 -32.01 -15.68
N SER A 123 10.07 -32.86 -15.17
CA SER A 123 11.14 -33.53 -15.93
C SER A 123 10.70 -34.66 -16.88
N THR A 124 9.48 -34.60 -17.42
CA THR A 124 8.95 -35.56 -18.42
C THR A 124 9.61 -35.40 -19.79
N THR A 125 9.35 -36.36 -20.67
CA THR A 125 9.72 -36.29 -22.10
C THR A 125 8.44 -36.44 -22.93
N PRO A 126 7.95 -35.38 -23.62
CA PRO A 126 8.42 -34.00 -23.55
C PRO A 126 8.23 -33.37 -22.16
N VAL A 127 8.97 -32.30 -21.88
CA VAL A 127 8.84 -31.55 -20.62
C VAL A 127 7.45 -30.92 -20.54
N ARG A 128 6.86 -30.93 -19.35
CA ARG A 128 5.54 -30.32 -19.11
C ARG A 128 5.70 -29.13 -18.19
N SER A 129 5.04 -28.02 -18.52
CA SER A 129 5.20 -26.77 -17.81
C SER A 129 3.89 -26.07 -17.47
N GLN A 130 3.97 -25.22 -16.46
CA GLN A 130 2.88 -24.45 -15.87
C GLN A 130 3.38 -23.02 -15.69
N LEU A 131 2.78 -22.06 -16.39
CA LEU A 131 3.22 -20.67 -16.35
C LEU A 131 2.45 -19.87 -15.29
N ILE A 132 3.18 -19.02 -14.57
CA ILE A 132 2.65 -18.16 -13.51
C ILE A 132 3.14 -16.73 -13.73
N ALA A 133 2.23 -15.83 -14.04
CA ALA A 133 2.50 -14.39 -14.12
C ALA A 133 2.42 -13.78 -12.71
N LEU A 134 3.56 -13.37 -12.17
CA LEU A 134 3.66 -12.65 -10.91
C LEU A 134 3.60 -11.15 -11.16
N HIS A 135 2.55 -10.50 -10.69
CA HIS A 135 2.46 -9.04 -10.56
C HIS A 135 2.87 -8.60 -9.15
N VAL A 136 3.51 -7.44 -9.02
CA VAL A 136 3.92 -6.89 -7.72
C VAL A 136 3.24 -5.57 -7.47
N ALA A 137 2.44 -5.51 -6.40
CA ALA A 137 1.68 -4.34 -6.00
C ALA A 137 2.34 -3.68 -4.77
N GLU A 138 2.61 -2.38 -4.86
CA GLU A 138 3.04 -1.54 -3.74
C GLU A 138 1.81 -0.82 -3.15
N PRO A 139 1.38 -1.13 -1.92
CA PRO A 139 0.20 -0.51 -1.32
C PRO A 139 0.46 0.95 -0.98
N VAL A 140 -0.53 1.81 -1.23
CA VAL A 140 -0.45 3.25 -0.94
C VAL A 140 -1.46 3.57 0.15
N ILE A 141 -0.98 4.15 1.25
CA ILE A 141 -1.79 4.54 2.41
C ILE A 141 -1.63 6.04 2.67
N THR A 142 -2.71 6.79 2.52
CA THR A 142 -2.71 8.26 2.57
C THR A 142 -3.69 8.80 3.62
N MET A 143 -3.21 9.73 4.44
CA MET A 143 -4.02 10.52 5.36
C MET A 143 -4.54 11.78 4.65
N GLN A 144 -5.87 11.91 4.56
CA GLN A 144 -6.54 13.08 4.01
C GLN A 144 -6.53 14.22 5.04
N GLY A 145 -6.16 15.41 4.57
CA GLY A 145 -5.90 16.60 5.39
C GLY A 145 -4.43 17.01 5.47
N GLY A 146 -3.48 16.14 5.06
CA GLY A 146 -2.05 16.44 5.05
C GLY A 146 -1.33 16.10 6.37
N PRO A 147 -0.09 16.59 6.57
CA PRO A 147 0.74 16.22 7.72
C PRO A 147 0.38 16.95 9.02
N GLU A 148 -0.32 18.09 8.95
CA GLU A 148 -0.61 18.94 10.11
C GLU A 148 -1.99 19.61 9.96
N LEU A 149 -2.79 19.61 11.03
CA LEU A 149 -4.14 20.16 11.07
C LEU A 149 -4.38 21.00 12.33
N HIS A 150 -4.94 22.20 12.15
CA HIS A 150 -5.31 23.11 13.23
C HIS A 150 -6.84 23.18 13.38
N ILE A 151 -7.37 22.68 14.50
CA ILE A 151 -8.82 22.53 14.74
C ILE A 151 -9.23 23.41 15.92
N LYS A 152 -10.29 24.22 15.78
CA LYS A 152 -10.77 25.05 16.90
C LYS A 152 -11.45 24.20 17.97
N PHE A 153 -11.20 24.48 19.25
CA PHE A 153 -11.88 23.87 20.39
C PHE A 153 -13.42 23.85 20.18
N GLY A 154 -14.07 22.74 20.55
CA GLY A 154 -15.50 22.51 20.35
C GLY A 154 -15.90 22.06 18.93
N SER A 155 -15.01 22.18 17.93
CA SER A 155 -15.28 21.74 16.54
C SER A 155 -15.33 20.21 16.41
N ARG A 156 -15.55 19.70 15.20
CA ARG A 156 -15.42 18.28 14.87
C ARG A 156 -14.07 18.05 14.18
N ILE A 157 -13.30 17.05 14.62
CA ILE A 157 -12.15 16.52 13.86
C ILE A 157 -12.72 15.48 12.90
N ASN A 158 -12.48 15.63 11.59
CA ASN A 158 -12.89 14.66 10.58
C ASN A 158 -11.70 14.41 9.65
N ILE A 159 -11.09 13.23 9.73
CA ILE A 159 -9.92 12.85 8.93
C ILE A 159 -10.17 11.47 8.30
N SER A 160 -9.70 11.27 7.08
CA SER A 160 -9.84 9.99 6.37
C SER A 160 -8.49 9.33 6.11
N CYS A 161 -8.47 8.02 6.21
CA CYS A 161 -7.38 7.14 5.83
C CYS A 161 -7.80 6.40 4.57
N GLU A 162 -7.02 6.52 3.50
CA GLU A 162 -7.28 5.86 2.22
C GLU A 162 -6.20 4.84 1.92
N ILE A 163 -6.61 3.60 1.65
CA ILE A 163 -5.75 2.47 1.30
C ILE A 163 -6.08 2.06 -0.13
N SER A 164 -5.08 2.04 -1.00
CA SER A 164 -5.22 1.61 -2.39
C SER A 164 -4.06 0.71 -2.82
N ASN A 165 -4.24 0.03 -3.97
CA ASN A 165 -3.19 -0.79 -4.60
C ASN A 165 -2.70 -1.97 -3.72
N PHE A 166 -3.51 -2.43 -2.76
CA PHE A 166 -3.30 -3.67 -2.02
C PHE A 166 -3.99 -4.84 -2.75
N PRO A 167 -3.36 -6.02 -2.94
CA PRO A 167 -3.86 -7.07 -3.84
C PRO A 167 -4.94 -7.99 -3.23
N LYS A 168 -5.23 -7.86 -1.94
CA LYS A 168 -6.27 -8.62 -1.22
C LYS A 168 -7.35 -7.67 -0.70
N PRO A 169 -8.58 -8.12 -0.41
CA PRO A 169 -9.52 -7.33 0.37
C PRO A 169 -8.93 -6.99 1.74
N ILE A 170 -9.01 -5.71 2.15
CA ILE A 170 -8.72 -5.33 3.53
C ILE A 170 -9.81 -5.92 4.43
N THR A 171 -9.43 -6.47 5.58
CA THR A 171 -10.34 -7.08 6.56
C THR A 171 -10.60 -6.21 7.79
N TYR A 172 -9.63 -5.36 8.17
CA TYR A 172 -9.73 -4.42 9.28
C TYR A 172 -8.89 -3.16 9.04
N ILE A 173 -9.26 -2.05 9.71
CA ILE A 173 -8.44 -0.85 9.85
C ILE A 173 -8.48 -0.43 11.33
N VAL A 174 -7.32 -0.13 11.92
CA VAL A 174 -7.21 0.36 13.30
C VAL A 174 -6.67 1.79 13.28
N TRP A 175 -7.32 2.68 14.02
CA TRP A 175 -6.88 4.06 14.21
C TRP A 175 -6.03 4.18 15.48
N TYR A 176 -5.01 5.04 15.44
CA TYR A 176 -4.13 5.32 16.56
C TYR A 176 -4.02 6.82 16.81
N LYS A 177 -3.84 7.19 18.08
CA LYS A 177 -3.41 8.51 18.54
C LYS A 177 -2.23 8.33 19.48
N ASP A 178 -1.10 8.97 19.20
CA ASP A 178 0.13 8.90 20.01
C ASP A 178 0.53 7.43 20.30
N ASP A 179 0.54 6.62 19.23
CA ASP A 179 0.78 5.17 19.20
C ASP A 179 -0.15 4.29 20.06
N LYS A 180 -1.23 4.86 20.62
CA LYS A 180 -2.28 4.12 21.34
C LYS A 180 -3.49 3.89 20.42
N PRO A 181 -4.06 2.67 20.36
CA PRO A 181 -5.22 2.40 19.54
C PRO A 181 -6.44 3.18 20.06
N LEU A 182 -7.18 3.80 19.15
CA LEU A 182 -8.44 4.47 19.42
C LEU A 182 -9.58 3.46 19.42
N LEU A 183 -10.46 3.58 20.42
CA LEU A 183 -11.70 2.81 20.53
C LEU A 183 -12.90 3.72 20.25
N GLU A 184 -13.94 3.15 19.65
CA GLU A 184 -15.20 3.88 19.43
C GLU A 184 -15.90 4.24 20.74
N SER A 185 -16.57 5.38 20.75
CA SER A 185 -17.29 5.95 21.89
C SER A 185 -18.29 7.02 21.42
N ASP A 186 -19.12 7.54 22.33
CA ASP A 186 -20.05 8.64 22.01
C ASP A 186 -19.37 9.85 21.37
N ARG A 187 -18.07 10.06 21.66
CA ARG A 187 -17.22 11.11 21.06
C ARG A 187 -16.49 10.67 19.79
N ILE A 188 -16.06 9.42 19.69
CA ILE A 188 -15.15 8.94 18.64
C ILE A 188 -15.87 7.90 17.80
N LEU A 189 -16.14 8.21 16.53
CA LEU A 189 -16.75 7.28 15.57
C LEU A 189 -15.74 6.93 14.48
N ILE A 190 -15.70 5.65 14.09
CA ILE A 190 -14.83 5.12 13.03
C ILE A 190 -15.70 4.48 11.95
N SER A 191 -15.85 5.14 10.81
CA SER A 191 -16.59 4.59 9.67
C SER A 191 -15.66 3.91 8.66
N LEU A 192 -16.23 3.00 7.86
CA LEU A 192 -15.56 2.33 6.75
C LEU A 192 -16.35 2.59 5.46
N GLY A 193 -15.90 3.58 4.70
CA GLY A 193 -16.33 3.80 3.33
C GLY A 193 -15.63 2.82 2.38
N LYS A 194 -16.30 1.74 2.01
CA LYS A 194 -15.97 1.09 0.73
C LYS A 194 -16.16 2.13 -0.37
N SER A 195 -15.19 2.27 -1.28
CA SER A 195 -15.32 3.21 -2.40
C SER A 195 -16.64 2.97 -3.14
N LYS A 196 -17.50 4.00 -3.23
CA LYS A 196 -18.61 3.94 -4.18
C LYS A 196 -18.05 3.73 -5.58
N GLU A 197 -18.79 3.02 -6.42
CA GLU A 197 -18.39 2.84 -7.81
C GLU A 197 -18.46 4.18 -8.53
N GLU A 198 -17.32 4.86 -8.65
CA GLU A 198 -17.19 6.07 -9.46
C GLU A 198 -17.31 5.70 -10.93
N GLN A 199 -18.57 5.67 -11.38
CA GLN A 199 -18.93 5.72 -12.79
C GLN A 199 -18.51 7.11 -13.30
N SER A 200 -17.35 7.16 -13.96
CA SER A 200 -16.80 8.37 -14.56
C SER A 200 -17.76 8.92 -15.62
N THR A 201 -18.61 9.86 -15.22
CA THR A 201 -19.57 10.53 -16.09
C THR A 201 -18.82 11.27 -17.21
N SER A 202 -18.89 10.74 -18.43
CA SER A 202 -18.28 11.37 -19.60
C SER A 202 -19.02 12.66 -19.96
N THR A 203 -18.46 13.80 -19.57
CA THR A 203 -18.99 15.13 -19.92
C THR A 203 -19.26 15.22 -21.43
N SER A 204 -20.53 15.40 -21.79
CA SER A 204 -20.99 15.73 -23.13
C SER A 204 -21.89 16.95 -23.00
N THR A 205 -21.51 18.05 -23.63
CA THR A 205 -21.99 19.40 -23.27
C THR A 205 -23.30 19.78 -23.97
N THR A 206 -24.04 20.71 -23.35
CA THR A 206 -25.01 21.61 -23.99
C THR A 206 -26.37 21.02 -24.39
N THR A 207 -27.39 21.29 -23.57
CA THR A 207 -28.74 21.70 -24.01
C THR A 207 -29.28 22.73 -22.98
N ILE A 208 -30.18 23.61 -23.43
CA ILE A 208 -30.67 24.82 -22.74
C ILE A 208 -31.61 24.48 -21.55
N PRO A 209 -31.56 25.21 -20.42
CA PRO A 209 -32.54 25.07 -19.35
C PRO A 209 -33.90 25.68 -19.71
N VAL A 210 -34.99 24.99 -19.35
CA VAL A 210 -36.36 25.53 -19.36
C VAL A 210 -36.93 25.38 -17.95
N GLU A 211 -37.71 26.38 -17.53
CA GLU A 211 -38.17 26.59 -16.16
C GLU A 211 -39.40 25.74 -15.79
N SER A 212 -39.48 25.27 -14.54
CA SER A 212 -40.75 24.89 -13.89
C SER A 212 -40.62 24.99 -12.36
N GLN A 213 -41.65 25.56 -11.74
CA GLN A 213 -41.87 25.62 -10.29
C GLN A 213 -42.38 24.23 -9.80
N SER A 214 -42.56 23.85 -8.53
CA SER A 214 -42.84 24.60 -7.30
C SER A 214 -42.75 23.67 -6.06
N GLU A 215 -42.55 24.24 -4.86
CA GLU A 215 -43.07 23.77 -3.53
C GLU A 215 -42.81 22.32 -3.01
N LYS A 216 -42.94 21.97 -1.71
CA LYS A 216 -43.15 22.75 -0.46
C LYS A 216 -42.43 22.11 0.75
N PHE A 217 -42.46 22.87 1.85
CA PHE A 217 -41.94 22.63 3.20
C PHE A 217 -42.57 21.45 3.96
N SER A 218 -41.82 20.77 4.85
CA SER A 218 -42.33 20.14 6.09
C SER A 218 -41.23 19.59 7.02
N MET A 219 -41.40 19.78 8.33
CA MET A 219 -40.78 19.04 9.44
C MET A 219 -41.83 18.85 10.55
N PRO A 220 -41.74 17.78 11.35
CA PRO A 220 -41.96 17.90 12.80
C PRO A 220 -40.90 17.18 13.64
N MET A 221 -41.05 17.25 14.98
CA MET A 221 -40.10 16.79 16.01
C MET A 221 -40.70 15.70 16.92
N ASP A 222 -39.87 15.22 17.86
CA ASP A 222 -40.18 14.35 19.02
C ASP A 222 -40.60 12.91 18.69
N GLY A 223 -40.40 11.89 19.54
CA GLY A 223 -39.69 11.80 20.84
C GLY A 223 -39.97 10.41 21.45
N THR A 224 -39.02 9.67 22.03
CA THR A 224 -38.69 9.60 23.49
C THR A 224 -37.64 8.46 23.69
N SER A 225 -37.21 8.16 24.92
CA SER A 225 -35.96 7.44 25.24
C SER A 225 -36.11 6.02 25.86
N SER A 226 -34.96 5.46 26.32
CA SER A 226 -34.72 4.13 26.94
C SER A 226 -34.44 2.97 25.94
N SER A 227 -33.61 1.97 26.25
CA SER A 227 -32.84 1.65 27.48
C SER A 227 -31.42 1.12 27.19
N LEU A 228 -30.68 0.68 28.21
CA LEU A 228 -29.22 0.42 28.17
C LEU A 228 -28.84 -0.99 27.70
N SER A 229 -27.62 -1.17 27.15
CA SER A 229 -26.52 -1.89 27.85
C SER A 229 -25.36 -2.36 26.92
N SER A 230 -24.26 -2.81 27.54
CA SER A 230 -23.09 -3.49 26.95
C SER A 230 -22.15 -2.67 26.05
N SER A 231 -21.19 -1.98 26.69
CA SER A 231 -19.96 -1.52 26.04
C SER A 231 -19.07 -2.70 25.66
N SER A 232 -19.13 -3.15 24.41
CA SER A 232 -18.23 -4.18 23.86
C SER A 232 -17.18 -3.52 22.95
N SER A 233 -15.89 -3.80 23.22
CA SER A 233 -14.75 -3.26 22.47
C SER A 233 -14.70 -3.81 21.05
N LYS A 234 -15.39 -3.15 20.12
CA LYS A 234 -15.37 -3.51 18.69
C LYS A 234 -14.16 -2.86 18.01
N VAL A 235 -13.20 -3.69 17.59
CA VAL A 235 -12.36 -3.35 16.44
C VAL A 235 -13.27 -3.24 15.23
N THR A 236 -13.10 -2.21 14.41
CA THR A 236 -13.93 -1.98 13.21
C THR A 236 -13.57 -2.97 12.10
N GLN A 237 -14.04 -4.22 12.26
CA GLN A 237 -13.93 -5.28 11.26
C GLN A 237 -14.85 -4.99 10.07
N ILE A 238 -14.42 -5.37 8.87
CA ILE A 238 -15.26 -5.34 7.66
C ILE A 238 -16.21 -6.54 7.70
N LEU A 239 -17.29 -6.42 8.48
CA LEU A 239 -18.41 -7.35 8.47
C LEU A 239 -19.03 -7.38 7.07
N GLY A 240 -18.66 -8.39 6.28
CA GLY A 240 -18.94 -8.37 4.85
C GLY A 240 -18.69 -9.64 4.04
N GLN A 241 -18.41 -10.78 4.67
CA GLN A 241 -18.69 -12.14 4.16
C GLN A 241 -18.28 -13.22 5.19
N ASN A 242 -19.05 -14.31 5.27
CA ASN A 242 -18.61 -15.53 5.96
C ASN A 242 -17.56 -16.24 5.10
N PRO A 243 -16.47 -16.78 5.69
CA PRO A 243 -15.61 -17.73 4.99
C PRO A 243 -16.33 -19.08 4.91
N THR A 244 -17.21 -19.25 3.92
CA THR A 244 -17.74 -20.57 3.56
C THR A 244 -16.59 -21.44 3.06
N SER A 245 -16.16 -22.40 3.89
CA SER A 245 -15.33 -23.51 3.48
C SER A 245 -16.13 -24.40 2.53
N GLY A 246 -16.13 -24.04 1.24
CA GLY A 246 -16.92 -24.67 0.20
C GLY A 246 -16.27 -24.48 -1.17
N THR A 247 -16.19 -25.58 -1.92
CA THR A 247 -15.70 -25.62 -3.29
C THR A 247 -16.76 -25.07 -4.24
N GLU A 248 -16.47 -23.97 -4.95
CA GLU A 248 -17.27 -23.53 -6.11
C GLU A 248 -16.39 -23.37 -7.34
N ALA A 249 -16.47 -24.35 -8.25
CA ALA A 249 -15.97 -24.22 -9.61
C ALA A 249 -17.04 -23.54 -10.47
N ALA A 250 -16.80 -22.28 -10.85
CA ALA A 250 -17.71 -21.51 -11.70
C ALA A 250 -17.63 -21.98 -13.16
N ASN A 251 -18.31 -23.07 -13.49
CA ASN A 251 -18.52 -23.52 -14.86
C ASN A 251 -19.33 -22.46 -15.65
N ASN A 252 -18.94 -22.19 -16.90
CA ASN A 252 -19.74 -21.43 -17.85
C ASN A 252 -19.36 -21.80 -19.30
N GLN A 253 -20.19 -22.65 -19.93
CA GLN A 253 -20.24 -22.75 -21.39
C GLN A 253 -21.33 -21.84 -21.93
N GLY A 254 -21.00 -21.00 -22.90
CA GLY A 254 -21.95 -20.11 -23.57
C GLY A 254 -21.27 -19.33 -24.70
N GLN A 255 -21.58 -19.68 -25.95
CA GLN A 255 -21.06 -18.98 -27.12
C GLN A 255 -21.78 -17.64 -27.33
N GLY A 256 -21.05 -16.60 -27.73
CA GLY A 256 -21.64 -15.32 -28.11
C GLY A 256 -20.59 -14.25 -28.40
N SER A 257 -20.39 -13.91 -29.67
CA SER A 257 -19.50 -12.81 -30.08
C SER A 257 -20.06 -11.46 -29.66
N ASN A 258 -19.27 -10.61 -29.00
CA ASN A 258 -19.19 -9.18 -29.36
C ASN A 258 -18.04 -8.42 -28.70
N GLY A 259 -17.76 -7.23 -29.25
CA GLY A 259 -16.58 -6.41 -28.97
C GLY A 259 -16.16 -6.28 -27.50
N GLY A 260 -14.93 -6.69 -27.23
CA GLY A 260 -14.29 -6.60 -25.92
C GLY A 260 -14.04 -5.15 -25.47
N ARG A 261 -15.05 -4.53 -24.84
CA ARG A 261 -14.86 -3.33 -24.02
C ARG A 261 -13.79 -3.64 -22.97
N ASN A 262 -12.63 -3.00 -23.09
CA ASN A 262 -11.50 -3.21 -22.20
C ASN A 262 -11.84 -2.71 -20.78
N ARG A 263 -12.43 -3.59 -19.96
CA ARG A 263 -12.76 -3.34 -18.56
C ARG A 263 -11.46 -3.22 -17.77
N SER A 264 -10.92 -2.00 -17.73
CA SER A 264 -9.80 -1.63 -16.86
C SER A 264 -10.04 -2.19 -15.45
N LYS A 265 -9.14 -3.05 -14.99
CA LYS A 265 -9.23 -3.69 -13.67
C LYS A 265 -9.15 -2.61 -12.59
N ARG A 266 -10.31 -2.13 -12.14
CA ARG A 266 -10.41 -1.02 -11.17
C ARG A 266 -9.60 -1.36 -9.92
N LYS A 267 -8.70 -0.46 -9.53
CA LYS A 267 -7.94 -0.60 -8.29
C LYS A 267 -8.91 -0.53 -7.11
N MET A 268 -8.80 -1.47 -6.18
CA MET A 268 -9.57 -1.42 -4.94
C MET A 268 -9.09 -0.21 -4.11
N LEU A 269 -10.05 0.59 -3.65
CA LEU A 269 -9.86 1.72 -2.74
C LEU A 269 -10.73 1.49 -1.50
N VAL A 270 -10.13 1.59 -0.32
CA VAL A 270 -10.81 1.49 0.97
C VAL A 270 -10.56 2.76 1.75
N THR A 271 -11.63 3.45 2.15
CA THR A 271 -11.57 4.65 2.97
C THR A 271 -12.08 4.32 4.37
N SER A 272 -11.35 4.71 5.42
CA SER A 272 -11.91 4.84 6.77
C SER A 272 -11.95 6.31 7.15
N SER A 273 -12.95 6.75 7.90
CA SER A 273 -13.01 8.11 8.44
C SER A 273 -13.15 8.10 9.96
N LEU A 274 -12.27 8.85 10.62
CA LEU A 274 -12.29 9.09 12.06
C LEU A 274 -12.96 10.43 12.34
N LEU A 275 -14.07 10.39 13.08
CA LEU A 275 -14.83 11.56 13.50
C LEU A 275 -14.78 11.73 15.01
N VAL A 276 -14.10 12.77 15.49
CA VAL A 276 -14.09 13.16 16.92
C VAL A 276 -15.04 14.35 17.12
N LYS A 277 -16.08 14.16 17.93
CA LYS A 277 -17.07 15.17 18.29
C LYS A 277 -16.56 16.04 19.45
N MET A 278 -16.73 17.36 19.34
CA MET A 278 -16.37 18.36 20.35
C MET A 278 -14.89 18.30 20.75
N ALA A 279 -14.02 18.73 19.83
CA ALA A 279 -12.56 18.75 20.00
C ALA A 279 -12.14 19.47 21.30
N ARG A 280 -11.32 18.80 22.11
CA ARG A 280 -10.72 19.28 23.35
C ARG A 280 -9.21 19.40 23.19
N SER A 281 -8.54 20.17 24.04
CA SER A 281 -7.07 20.23 24.08
C SER A 281 -6.42 18.84 24.19
N SER A 282 -7.04 17.91 24.94
CA SER A 282 -6.64 16.49 25.06
C SER A 282 -6.66 15.70 23.74
N ASP A 283 -7.39 16.16 22.74
CA ASP A 283 -7.46 15.53 21.42
C ASP A 283 -6.29 15.97 20.52
N THR A 284 -5.43 16.89 20.99
CA THR A 284 -4.15 17.23 20.34
C THR A 284 -3.22 16.02 20.35
N GLY A 285 -2.62 15.65 19.21
CA GLY A 285 -1.69 14.53 19.10
C GLY A 285 -1.48 14.05 17.67
N ASN A 286 -0.71 12.97 17.51
CA ASN A 286 -0.35 12.38 16.23
C ASN A 286 -1.31 11.24 15.87
N TYR A 287 -2.08 11.41 14.80
CA TYR A 287 -3.08 10.43 14.33
C TYR A 287 -2.58 9.63 13.13
N LYS A 288 -2.73 8.30 13.16
CA LYS A 288 -2.42 7.41 12.03
C LYS A 288 -3.42 6.26 11.92
N CYS A 289 -3.47 5.60 10.77
CA CYS A 289 -4.20 4.36 10.57
C CYS A 289 -3.24 3.19 10.27
N ALA A 290 -3.65 1.97 10.63
CA ALA A 290 -2.93 0.73 10.35
C ALA A 290 -3.87 -0.35 9.80
N SER A 291 -3.32 -1.23 8.97
CA SER A 291 -4.01 -2.36 8.34
C SER A 291 -3.02 -3.46 7.96
N GLU A 292 -3.51 -4.57 7.42
CA GLU A 292 -2.69 -5.61 6.79
C GLU A 292 -1.84 -5.11 5.59
N ALA A 293 -2.20 -3.97 4.98
CA ALA A 293 -1.39 -3.32 3.95
C ALA A 293 -0.18 -2.54 4.50
N GLY A 294 -0.20 -2.15 5.79
CA GLY A 294 0.81 -1.30 6.43
C GLY A 294 0.19 -0.20 7.29
N GLU A 295 1.02 0.77 7.68
CA GLU A 295 0.63 1.97 8.44
C GLU A 295 0.71 3.23 7.57
N SER A 296 -0.13 4.23 7.86
CA SER A 296 0.00 5.56 7.28
C SER A 296 1.16 6.34 7.89
N LYS A 297 1.64 7.36 7.18
CA LYS A 297 2.33 8.48 7.84
C LYS A 297 1.35 9.15 8.82
N PRO A 298 1.82 9.67 9.97
CA PRO A 298 0.95 10.36 10.92
C PRO A 298 0.58 11.76 10.43
N THR A 299 -0.58 12.23 10.88
CA THR A 299 -1.03 13.63 10.80
C THR A 299 -1.05 14.21 12.22
N SER A 300 -0.29 15.27 12.44
CA SER A 300 -0.31 16.04 13.69
C SER A 300 -1.59 16.87 13.77
N ILE A 301 -2.35 16.78 14.85
CA ILE A 301 -3.58 17.57 15.04
C ILE A 301 -3.42 18.43 16.29
N HIS A 302 -3.63 19.74 16.14
CA HIS A 302 -3.52 20.74 17.20
C HIS A 302 -4.88 21.38 17.46
N VAL A 303 -5.40 21.23 18.69
CA VAL A 303 -6.71 21.79 19.07
C VAL A 303 -6.53 23.15 19.73
N ILE A 304 -6.79 24.22 18.97
CA ILE A 304 -6.57 25.61 19.38
C ILE A 304 -7.79 26.18 20.13
N THR A 305 -7.55 26.74 21.31
CA THR A 305 -8.54 27.53 22.07
C THR A 305 -8.57 28.96 21.55
N GLY A 306 -9.75 29.44 21.15
CA GLY A 306 -9.91 30.77 20.57
C GLY A 306 -10.03 31.87 21.61
N GLU A 307 -8.91 32.40 22.11
CA GLU A 307 -8.88 33.55 23.02
C GLU A 307 -8.73 34.87 22.24
N THR A 308 -9.83 35.61 22.07
CA THR A 308 -9.82 36.90 21.36
C THR A 308 -9.56 38.09 22.28
N ARG A 309 -8.28 38.28 22.66
CA ARG A 309 -7.54 39.56 22.53
C ARG A 309 -6.21 39.50 23.28
N ALA A 310 -5.10 39.70 22.57
CA ALA A 310 -3.88 40.20 23.19
C ALA A 310 -4.21 41.56 23.85
N GLY A 311 -3.85 41.72 25.12
CA GLY A 311 -4.16 42.92 25.88
C GLY A 311 -3.48 44.16 25.30
N LEU A 312 -4.27 45.18 24.93
CA LEU A 312 -3.74 46.44 24.44
C LEU A 312 -3.02 47.16 25.60
N GLN A 313 -1.70 47.06 25.67
CA GLN A 313 -0.91 47.79 26.67
C GLN A 313 -0.95 49.29 26.38
N VAL A 314 -1.93 49.97 26.99
CA VAL A 314 -2.00 51.43 27.02
C VAL A 314 -0.86 51.95 27.89
N ASN A 315 0.29 52.21 27.26
CA ASN A 315 1.47 52.79 27.89
C ASN A 315 1.16 54.22 28.37
N LYS A 316 0.64 54.35 29.60
CA LYS A 316 0.59 55.61 30.33
C LYS A 316 2.01 56.04 30.69
N ALA A 317 2.64 56.80 29.80
CA ALA A 317 3.89 57.48 30.10
C ALA A 317 3.68 58.49 31.24
N ALA A 318 4.30 58.24 32.39
CA ALA A 318 4.40 59.23 33.46
C ALA A 318 5.50 60.26 33.10
N PRO A 319 5.27 61.56 33.28
CA PRO A 319 6.28 62.58 32.97
C PRO A 319 7.43 62.49 33.97
N ARG A 320 8.68 62.43 33.47
CA ARG A 320 9.86 62.64 34.30
C ARG A 320 10.13 64.13 34.42
N LEU A 321 10.15 64.65 35.65
CA LEU A 321 10.53 66.02 35.95
C LEU A 321 12.02 66.25 35.70
N SER A 322 12.35 67.43 35.15
CA SER A 322 13.72 67.90 34.97
C SER A 322 14.26 68.51 36.28
N GLY A 323 15.56 68.43 36.51
CA GLY A 323 16.19 68.92 37.74
C GLY A 323 17.72 68.86 37.72
N CYS A 324 18.36 69.80 37.01
CA CYS A 324 19.82 69.97 37.08
C CYS A 324 20.23 70.67 38.38
N VAL A 325 21.25 70.15 39.07
CA VAL A 325 22.15 70.93 39.94
C VAL A 325 23.59 70.48 39.66
N LEU A 326 24.50 71.44 39.56
CA LEU A 326 25.93 71.23 39.27
C LEU A 326 26.76 71.36 40.56
N ILE A 327 27.81 70.54 40.71
CA ILE A 327 28.96 70.80 41.60
C ILE A 327 30.25 70.43 40.84
N THR A 328 31.34 71.17 41.06
CA THR A 328 32.46 71.29 40.10
C THR A 328 33.87 71.16 40.73
N GLY A 329 34.75 70.36 40.11
CA GLY A 329 36.22 70.42 40.27
C GLY A 329 36.83 69.76 41.53
N VAL A 330 38.17 69.61 41.70
CA VAL A 330 39.36 69.90 40.85
C VAL A 330 40.55 68.97 41.26
N LEU A 331 41.60 68.81 40.41
CA LEU A 331 42.95 68.18 40.60
C LEU A 331 43.01 66.62 40.66
N ALA A 332 43.92 65.83 40.04
CA ALA A 332 45.19 65.97 39.27
C ALA A 332 46.50 66.19 40.06
N LEU A 333 47.69 65.64 39.70
CA LEU A 333 48.11 64.76 38.57
C LEU A 333 48.27 63.28 39.05
N ILE A 334 49.27 62.39 38.82
CA ILE A 334 50.62 62.23 38.17
C ILE A 334 50.63 60.77 37.62
N ILE A 335 51.07 60.32 36.43
CA ILE A 335 52.23 60.52 35.50
C ILE A 335 53.39 59.48 35.65
N THR A 336 53.36 58.45 34.77
CA THR A 336 54.48 57.60 34.25
C THR A 336 55.30 56.67 35.17
N ARG A 337 56.04 55.63 34.71
CA ARG A 337 55.94 54.69 33.55
C ARG A 337 57.11 53.66 33.58
N CYS A 338 56.83 52.37 33.76
CA CYS A 338 57.66 51.19 33.39
C CYS A 338 56.83 49.91 33.59
N GLY A 339 57.13 48.74 33.01
CA GLY A 339 58.17 48.40 32.03
C GLY A 339 58.43 46.88 32.03
N SER A 340 58.38 46.23 30.85
CA SER A 340 58.92 44.88 30.53
C SER A 340 58.77 43.73 31.56
N ASN A 341 57.90 42.74 31.28
CA ASN A 341 58.37 41.45 30.69
C ASN A 341 57.24 40.44 30.39
N TRP A 342 57.48 39.60 29.39
CA TRP A 342 56.81 38.29 29.17
C TRP A 342 57.58 37.20 29.97
N PRO A 343 56.96 36.04 30.27
CA PRO A 343 57.07 34.92 29.32
C PRO A 343 55.73 34.22 29.01
N ARG A 344 55.72 33.42 27.94
CA ARG A 344 54.67 32.42 27.67
C ARG A 344 54.94 31.16 28.48
N LEU A 345 53.89 30.39 28.77
CA LEU A 345 53.97 28.92 28.74
C LEU A 345 52.83 28.39 27.87
N ASN A 346 53.01 27.19 27.33
CA ASN A 346 52.20 26.59 26.25
C ASN A 346 51.52 25.30 26.74
N ASP A 347 50.33 25.00 26.19
CA ASP A 347 49.84 23.65 25.85
C ASP A 347 49.55 22.64 27.01
N PRO A 348 48.86 21.49 26.75
CA PRO A 348 47.66 21.33 25.91
C PRO A 348 46.59 20.34 26.47
N LEU A 349 45.47 20.22 25.74
CA LEU A 349 44.67 19.00 25.46
C LEU A 349 44.57 17.85 26.49
N PHE A 350 43.35 17.63 27.02
CA PHE A 350 42.66 16.33 27.22
C PHE A 350 41.17 16.66 27.56
N GLN A 351 40.13 15.94 27.12
CA GLN A 351 40.05 14.84 26.14
C GLN A 351 38.71 14.92 25.37
#